data_AF-A0AAN8WBN4-F1
#
_entry.id   AF-A0AAN8WBN4-F1
#
_cell.length_a   1.000
_cell.length_b   1.000
_cell.length_c   1.000
_cell.angle_alpha   90.00
_cell.angle_beta   90.00
_cell.angle_gamma   90.00
#
_symmetry.space_group_name_H-M   'P 1'
#
loop_
_entity.id
_entity.type
_entity.pdbx_description
1 polymer ?
#
loop_
_entity_poly.entity_id
_entity_poly.type
_entity_poly.pdbx_seq_one_letter_code
_entity_poly.pdbx_strand_id
1 'polypeptide(L)'
;MKIFQVFLTLIILLLGTAVTAPPPWDSCYLPVVEDKYKEVCPDGTCRHSCLVGETESGSCGQTCFCCVKGTADNCSHSFCPGILDGERKVRFGEGKCKRSCSNGELTGNTCGSDGTCTCCYTGIFPWK
;
A
#
# COMPACT_ATOMS: atom_id res chain seq x y z
N MET A 1 47.60 -23.94 33.87
CA MET A 1 46.17 -23.58 34.02
C MET A 1 45.89 -22.08 33.79
N LYS A 2 46.44 -21.46 32.73
CA LYS A 2 46.11 -20.06 32.35
C LYS A 2 45.46 -19.97 30.97
N ILE A 3 45.74 -20.95 30.11
CA ILE A 3 45.16 -21.08 28.77
C ILE A 3 43.63 -21.28 28.81
N PHE A 4 43.11 -22.09 29.73
CA PHE A 4 41.67 -22.39 29.80
C PHE A 4 40.82 -21.13 30.06
N GLN A 5 41.36 -20.17 30.81
CA GLN A 5 40.69 -18.92 31.11
C GLN A 5 40.60 -17.98 29.90
N VAL A 6 41.58 -18.04 28.99
CA VAL A 6 41.58 -17.24 27.75
C VAL A 6 40.53 -17.76 26.76
N PHE A 7 40.36 -19.07 26.65
CA PHE A 7 39.31 -19.66 25.82
C PHE A 7 37.91 -19.38 26.37
N LEU A 8 37.74 -19.43 27.69
CA LEU A 8 36.46 -19.17 28.33
C LEU A 8 35.99 -17.71 28.14
N THR A 9 36.89 -16.74 28.27
CA THR A 9 36.55 -15.32 28.04
C THR A 9 36.25 -15.02 26.58
N LEU A 10 36.94 -15.66 25.63
CA LEU A 10 36.64 -15.54 24.20
C LEU A 10 35.24 -16.05 23.84
N ILE A 11 34.81 -17.16 24.45
CA ILE A 11 33.47 -17.74 24.23
C ILE A 11 32.38 -16.84 24.82
N ILE A 12 32.59 -16.24 26.01
CA ILE A 12 31.63 -15.32 26.63
C ILE A 12 31.49 -14.03 25.78
N LEU A 13 32.59 -13.53 25.23
CA LEU A 13 32.57 -12.39 24.29
C LEU A 13 31.80 -12.70 23.00
N LEU A 14 31.88 -13.94 22.49
CA LEU A 14 31.12 -14.38 21.31
C LEU A 14 29.64 -14.62 21.61
N LEU A 15 29.29 -15.08 22.81
CA LEU A 15 27.89 -15.29 23.21
C LEU A 15 27.18 -13.96 23.56
N GLY A 16 27.91 -12.97 24.05
CA GLY A 16 27.37 -11.64 24.40
C GLY A 16 26.91 -10.80 23.21
N THR A 17 27.38 -11.09 21.99
CA THR A 17 26.97 -10.36 20.77
C THR A 17 25.86 -11.06 19.99
N ALA A 18 25.51 -12.31 20.35
CA ALA A 18 24.46 -13.09 19.70
C ALA A 18 23.06 -12.87 20.31
N VAL A 19 22.97 -12.19 21.45
CA VAL A 19 21.70 -11.88 22.11
C VAL A 19 21.27 -10.47 21.70
N THR A 20 20.24 -10.40 20.88
CA THR A 20 19.54 -9.17 20.44
C THR A 20 20.28 -8.31 19.42
N ALA A 21 20.57 -8.87 18.24
CA ALA A 21 20.17 -8.11 17.06
C ALA A 21 18.63 -8.13 17.08
N PRO A 22 17.93 -7.03 17.44
CA PRO A 22 16.51 -6.94 17.11
C PRO A 22 16.40 -7.28 15.62
N PRO A 23 15.38 -8.06 15.21
CA PRO A 23 15.12 -8.24 13.79
C PRO A 23 15.18 -6.85 13.14
N PRO A 24 15.82 -6.69 11.97
CA PRO A 24 16.01 -5.39 11.29
C PRO A 24 14.71 -4.67 10.85
N TRP A 25 13.59 -4.96 11.52
CA TRP A 25 12.24 -4.70 11.08
C TRP A 25 11.69 -3.66 12.08
N ASP A 26 11.77 -2.40 11.66
CA ASP A 26 10.98 -1.25 12.12
C ASP A 26 11.09 -0.86 13.61
N SER A 27 11.85 0.21 13.87
CA SER A 27 11.88 1.00 15.13
C SER A 27 10.52 1.54 15.62
N CYS A 28 9.41 1.18 14.97
CA CYS A 28 8.04 1.55 15.30
C CYS A 28 7.33 0.52 16.20
N TYR A 29 7.91 -0.68 16.38
CA TYR A 29 7.28 -1.77 17.13
C TYR A 29 7.73 -1.77 18.61
N LEU A 30 7.11 -0.91 19.44
CA LEU A 30 7.19 -1.06 20.90
C LEU A 30 6.02 -1.94 21.35
N PRO A 31 6.25 -3.14 21.93
CA PRO A 31 5.17 -4.06 22.34
C PRO A 31 4.23 -3.48 23.42
N VAL A 32 4.64 -2.41 24.12
CA VAL A 32 3.80 -1.67 25.08
C VAL A 32 2.78 -0.74 24.39
N VAL A 33 2.94 -0.49 23.08
CA VAL A 33 2.15 0.49 22.31
C VAL A 33 1.29 -0.16 21.23
N GLU A 34 1.34 -1.49 21.09
CA GLU A 34 0.59 -2.24 20.06
C GLU A 34 -0.93 -2.00 20.15
N ASP A 35 -1.48 -1.94 21.37
CA ASP A 35 -2.90 -1.64 21.60
C ASP A 35 -3.27 -0.21 21.21
N LYS A 36 -2.37 0.76 21.40
CA LYS A 36 -2.61 2.16 21.00
C LYS A 36 -2.44 2.36 19.49
N TYR A 37 -1.57 1.60 18.85
CA TYR A 37 -1.37 1.70 17.41
C TYR A 37 -2.52 1.10 16.59
N LYS A 38 -3.21 0.06 17.09
CA LYS A 38 -4.42 -0.47 16.45
C LYS A 38 -5.58 0.53 16.42
N GLU A 39 -5.67 1.43 17.41
CA GLU A 39 -6.67 2.51 17.40
C GLU A 39 -6.35 3.55 16.31
N VAL A 40 -5.07 3.81 16.05
CA VAL A 40 -4.61 4.81 15.07
C VAL A 40 -4.51 4.26 13.65
N CYS A 41 -4.15 2.99 13.49
CA CYS A 41 -3.92 2.31 12.21
C CYS A 41 -4.63 0.94 12.20
N PRO A 42 -5.98 0.90 12.20
CA PRO A 42 -6.74 -0.34 12.36
C PRO A 42 -6.57 -1.31 11.18
N ASP A 43 -6.43 -0.77 9.96
CA ASP A 43 -6.36 -1.53 8.70
C ASP A 43 -4.95 -1.62 8.12
N GLY A 44 -3.91 -1.32 8.91
CA GLY A 44 -2.54 -1.21 8.43
C GLY A 44 -1.48 -1.65 9.42
N THR A 45 -0.23 -1.32 9.10
CA THR A 45 0.93 -1.56 9.94
C THR A 45 1.75 -0.28 10.03
N CYS A 46 2.13 0.12 11.25
CA CYS A 46 2.97 1.29 11.45
C CYS A 46 4.43 0.98 11.08
N ARG A 47 5.00 1.73 10.13
CA ARG A 47 6.37 1.57 9.62
C ARG A 47 7.05 2.92 9.45
N HIS A 48 8.38 2.95 9.41
CA HIS A 48 9.11 4.17 9.04
C HIS A 48 8.95 4.54 7.55
N SER A 49 8.67 3.55 6.71
CA SER A 49 8.42 3.73 5.29
C SER A 49 7.52 2.60 4.80
N CYS A 50 6.54 2.92 3.95
CA CYS A 50 5.64 1.92 3.41
C CYS A 50 6.32 1.04 2.37
N LEU A 51 5.98 -0.24 2.37
CA LEU A 51 6.51 -1.20 1.40
C LEU A 51 5.88 -1.01 0.03
N VAL A 52 6.49 -1.59 -1.01
CA VAL A 52 5.91 -1.62 -2.36
C VAL A 52 4.57 -2.34 -2.31
N GLY A 53 3.50 -1.66 -2.72
CA GLY A 53 2.11 -2.15 -2.62
C GLY A 53 1.37 -1.74 -1.34
N GLU A 54 2.02 -0.99 -0.45
CA GLU A 54 1.38 -0.31 0.68
C GLU A 54 1.21 1.18 0.38
N THR A 55 0.27 1.84 1.06
CA THR A 55 0.02 3.28 0.94
C THR A 55 0.06 3.90 2.32
N GLU A 56 0.68 5.07 2.43
CA GLU A 56 0.69 5.85 3.66
C GLU A 56 -0.71 6.44 3.89
N SER A 57 -1.34 6.05 5.00
CA SER A 57 -2.70 6.48 5.37
C SER A 57 -2.72 7.45 6.55
N GLY A 58 -1.61 7.63 7.27
CA GLY A 58 -1.55 8.49 8.46
C GLY A 58 -0.23 8.39 9.21
N SER A 59 -0.13 9.06 10.37
CA SER A 59 1.04 8.98 11.25
C SER A 59 0.72 8.17 12.50
N CYS A 60 1.61 7.24 12.86
CA CYS A 60 1.54 6.51 14.13
C CYS A 60 2.36 7.20 15.24
N GLY A 61 2.89 8.40 15.00
CA GLY A 61 3.71 9.15 15.94
C GLY A 61 5.22 9.06 15.66
N GLN A 62 5.96 10.02 16.22
CA GLN A 62 7.39 10.29 15.89
C GLN A 62 7.61 10.33 14.37
N THR A 63 8.37 9.36 13.86
CA THR A 63 8.80 9.21 12.45
C THR A 63 8.15 7.98 11.79
N CYS A 64 7.08 7.44 12.39
CA CYS A 64 6.35 6.28 11.91
C CYS A 64 5.04 6.66 11.23
N PHE A 65 4.76 5.98 10.14
CA PHE A 65 3.60 6.15 9.28
C PHE A 65 2.73 4.90 9.28
N CYS A 66 1.41 5.09 9.26
CA CYS A 66 0.45 4.01 9.08
C CYS A 66 0.47 3.60 7.62
N CYS A 67 1.08 2.45 7.33
CA CYS A 67 1.13 1.85 6.02
C CYS A 67 0.01 0.83 5.93
N VAL A 68 -1.06 1.19 5.24
CA VAL A 68 -2.09 0.23 4.90
C VAL A 68 -1.58 -0.54 3.70
N LYS A 69 -1.76 -1.87 3.67
CA LYS A 69 -1.67 -2.54 2.37
C LYS A 69 -2.63 -1.81 1.47
N GLY A 70 -2.09 -1.21 0.42
CA GLY A 70 -2.93 -0.66 -0.61
C GLY A 70 -3.79 -1.85 -0.99
N THR A 71 -5.10 -1.75 -0.75
CA THR A 71 -6.01 -2.39 -1.67
C THR A 71 -5.59 -1.75 -2.98
N ALA A 72 -4.67 -2.38 -3.73
CA ALA A 72 -4.39 -2.01 -5.10
C ALA A 72 -5.77 -1.73 -5.65
N ASP A 73 -6.06 -0.47 -5.99
CA ASP A 73 -7.42 -0.05 -6.33
C ASP A 73 -7.99 -1.19 -7.15
N ASN A 74 -9.00 -1.93 -6.69
CA ASN A 74 -9.46 -3.14 -7.40
C ASN A 74 -9.91 -2.79 -8.84
N CYS A 75 -10.00 -1.49 -9.11
CA CYS A 75 -10.21 -0.86 -10.38
C CYS A 75 -8.97 -0.82 -11.30
N SER A 76 -7.74 -0.93 -10.79
CA SER A 76 -6.48 -0.66 -11.51
C SER A 76 -6.09 -1.69 -12.57
N HIS A 77 -6.72 -2.87 -12.59
CA HIS A 77 -6.41 -3.96 -13.54
C HIS A 77 -7.52 -4.29 -14.55
N SER A 78 -8.56 -3.46 -14.65
CA SER A 78 -9.67 -3.73 -15.57
C SER A 78 -9.59 -2.86 -16.83
N PHE A 79 -9.42 -3.53 -17.97
CA PHE A 79 -9.43 -2.89 -19.29
C PHE A 79 -10.82 -2.32 -19.60
N CYS A 80 -10.90 -1.00 -19.79
CA CYS A 80 -12.13 -0.32 -20.20
C CYS A 80 -12.08 -0.02 -21.70
N PRO A 81 -12.69 -0.87 -22.56
CA PRO A 81 -12.66 -0.65 -24.01
C PRO A 81 -13.33 0.68 -24.38
N GLY A 82 -12.82 1.34 -25.41
CA GLY A 82 -13.44 2.56 -25.92
C GLY A 82 -14.88 2.31 -26.37
N ILE A 83 -15.78 3.23 -26.03
CA ILE A 83 -17.20 3.18 -26.41
C ILE A 83 -17.52 4.17 -27.52
N LEU A 84 -18.44 3.78 -28.41
CA LEU A 84 -18.97 4.61 -29.47
C LEU A 84 -20.37 5.09 -29.06
N ASP A 85 -20.52 6.40 -28.81
CA ASP A 85 -21.83 7.00 -28.61
C ASP A 85 -22.40 7.38 -29.99
N GLY A 86 -23.30 6.52 -30.49
CA GLY A 86 -23.89 6.65 -31.83
C GLY A 86 -24.86 7.83 -31.98
N GLU A 87 -25.49 8.26 -30.89
CA GLU A 87 -26.39 9.43 -30.90
C GLU A 87 -25.61 10.73 -31.03
N ARG A 88 -24.47 10.85 -30.35
CA ARG A 88 -23.65 12.07 -30.37
C ARG A 88 -22.56 12.05 -31.45
N LYS A 89 -22.32 10.91 -32.10
CA LYS A 89 -21.18 10.67 -33.02
C LYS A 89 -19.84 10.92 -32.34
N VAL A 90 -19.64 10.34 -31.15
CA VAL A 90 -18.50 10.67 -30.29
C VAL A 90 -17.74 9.40 -29.93
N ARG A 91 -16.42 9.37 -30.19
CA ARG A 91 -15.53 8.23 -29.88
C ARG A 91 -14.80 8.43 -28.56
N PHE A 92 -15.22 7.76 -27.50
CA PHE A 92 -14.44 7.78 -26.27
C PHE A 92 -13.22 6.85 -26.43
N GLY A 93 -12.03 7.35 -26.06
CA GLY A 93 -10.82 6.52 -26.00
C GLY A 93 -10.91 5.44 -24.92
N GLU A 94 -9.81 4.74 -24.66
CA GLU A 94 -9.72 3.83 -23.51
C GLU A 94 -10.08 4.57 -22.21
N GLY A 95 -11.03 4.00 -21.47
CA GLY A 95 -11.49 4.55 -20.21
C GLY A 95 -10.56 4.18 -19.06
N LYS A 96 -10.71 4.86 -17.92
CA LYS A 96 -10.07 4.45 -16.66
C LYS A 96 -11.12 3.86 -15.73
N CYS A 97 -10.85 2.70 -15.18
CA CYS A 97 -11.71 2.10 -14.17
C CYS A 97 -11.49 2.81 -12.82
N LYS A 98 -12.55 3.35 -12.22
CA LYS A 98 -12.52 4.10 -10.95
C LYS A 98 -13.72 3.72 -10.09
N ARG A 99 -13.66 3.94 -8.78
CA ARG A 99 -14.85 3.78 -7.89
C ARG A 99 -15.96 4.79 -8.19
N SER A 100 -15.60 6.00 -8.60
CA SER A 100 -16.54 7.04 -8.98
C SER A 100 -15.95 7.90 -10.10
N CYS A 101 -16.77 8.26 -11.07
CA CYS A 101 -16.37 9.17 -12.13
C CYS A 101 -16.35 10.62 -11.64
N SER A 102 -15.41 11.40 -12.13
CA SER A 102 -15.31 12.83 -11.85
C SER A 102 -16.34 13.61 -12.66
N ASN A 103 -16.70 14.81 -12.19
CA ASN A 103 -17.60 15.69 -12.95
C ASN A 103 -17.03 15.98 -14.34
N GLY A 104 -17.82 15.68 -15.38
CA GLY A 104 -17.41 15.82 -16.78
C GLY A 104 -16.88 14.53 -17.44
N GLU A 105 -16.69 13.45 -16.68
CA GLU A 105 -16.44 12.12 -17.23
C GLU A 105 -17.76 11.41 -17.55
N LEU A 106 -17.77 10.65 -18.65
CA LEU A 106 -18.88 9.76 -18.95
C LEU A 106 -18.75 8.48 -18.12
N THR A 107 -19.84 8.10 -17.48
CA THR A 107 -19.95 6.87 -16.70
C THR A 107 -20.37 5.73 -17.63
N GLY A 108 -19.61 4.63 -17.64
CA GLY A 108 -19.95 3.44 -18.44
C GLY A 108 -20.20 2.20 -17.59
N ASN A 109 -19.83 1.04 -18.12
CA ASN A 109 -20.06 -0.25 -17.47
C ASN A 109 -19.20 -0.43 -16.21
N THR A 110 -19.69 -1.28 -15.32
CA THR A 110 -18.97 -1.76 -14.14
C THR A 110 -17.68 -2.46 -14.56
N CYS A 111 -16.61 -2.20 -13.83
CA CYS A 111 -15.29 -2.79 -14.01
C CYS A 111 -14.73 -3.17 -12.62
N GLY A 112 -13.59 -3.85 -12.56
CA GLY A 112 -13.10 -4.43 -11.32
C GLY A 112 -13.75 -5.77 -11.00
N SER A 113 -13.03 -6.64 -10.32
CA SER A 113 -13.47 -8.00 -9.97
C SER A 113 -14.49 -8.06 -8.84
N ASP A 114 -14.65 -6.97 -8.09
CA ASP A 114 -15.58 -6.82 -6.97
C ASP A 114 -16.89 -6.12 -7.37
N GLY A 115 -17.02 -5.66 -8.61
CA GLY A 115 -18.22 -4.99 -9.11
C GLY A 115 -18.47 -3.60 -8.48
N THR A 116 -17.48 -3.03 -7.78
CA THR A 116 -17.62 -1.74 -7.10
C THR A 116 -17.04 -0.57 -7.91
N CYS A 117 -16.33 -0.85 -9.01
CA CYS A 117 -15.77 0.16 -9.88
C CYS A 117 -16.58 0.32 -11.16
N THR A 118 -16.44 1.46 -11.82
CA THR A 118 -17.06 1.79 -13.10
C THR A 118 -16.03 2.41 -14.04
N CYS A 119 -16.16 2.11 -15.33
CA CYS A 119 -15.36 2.73 -16.37
C CYS A 119 -15.76 4.20 -16.52
N CYS A 120 -14.78 5.08 -16.36
CA CYS A 120 -14.91 6.52 -16.51
C CYS A 120 -14.15 6.97 -17.75
N TYR A 121 -14.85 7.63 -18.68
CA TYR A 121 -14.29 8.10 -19.93
C TYR A 121 -14.19 9.62 -19.93
N THR A 122 -12.99 10.16 -20.07
CA THR A 122 -12.78 11.60 -20.29
C THR A 122 -13.03 11.94 -21.75
N GLY A 123 -13.76 13.02 -22.02
CA GLY A 123 -14.24 13.32 -23.36
C GLY A 123 -13.24 13.94 -24.35
N ILE A 124 -13.62 14.20 -25.61
CA ILE A 124 -13.51 13.33 -26.81
C ILE A 124 -12.98 14.20 -27.98
N PHE A 125 -12.23 13.62 -28.93
CA PHE A 125 -11.95 14.22 -30.24
C PHE A 125 -13.19 14.15 -31.16
N PRO A 126 -13.75 15.26 -31.65
CA PRO A 126 -14.75 15.23 -32.72
C PRO A 126 -14.09 14.76 -34.02
N TRP A 127 -14.46 13.59 -34.52
CA TRP A 127 -14.18 13.16 -35.89
C TRP A 127 -15.11 13.89 -36.87
N LYS A 128 -14.52 14.69 -37.76
CA LYS A 128 -15.18 15.29 -38.93
C LYS A 128 -15.41 14.23 -40.00
#